data_AF-I2CPN4-F1
#
_entry.id   AF-I2CPN4-F1
#
_cell.length_a   1.000
_cell.length_b   1.000
_cell.length_c   1.000
_cell.angle_alpha   90.00
_cell.angle_beta   90.00
_cell.angle_gamma   90.00
#
_symmetry.space_group_name_H-M   'P 1'
#
loop_
_entity.id
_entity.type
_entity.pdbx_description
1 polymer ?
#
loop_
_entity_poly.entity_id
_entity_poly.type
_entity_poly.pdbx_seq_one_letter_code
_entity_poly.pdbx_strand_id
1 'polypeptide(L)'
;RPAVDRAGADGGTPAQRRQAHLTLADFLTDLYQRRSERLNSDEMVRQAELLQQRKVELEVRQREYEGVSEKDPKCNELRRRIGSLKKELALDEADFKAQVDSLSGILLDALKHFRQALCFDGLVGGGHRRKTTKNSCEGRPVLASDSEAKEHEEEDGSGCGDDDDLGPIFKVVALWFDPVNAGSLVVNAELAKLVLEIPTYKVVPLIYQILSRLGSGTREFSSAVELLVFRTCKEHPHHTLLQLFALRHGKTLNSAAARETYNRMAHLEEKVQAA
;
A
#
# COMPACT_ATOMS: atom_id res chain seq x y z
N ARG A 1 -10.01 14.59 54.19
CA ARG A 1 -9.41 14.39 52.85
C ARG A 1 -8.70 13.05 52.85
N PRO A 2 -9.15 12.09 52.03
CA PRO A 2 -8.24 11.25 51.28
C PRO A 2 -8.32 11.62 49.80
N ALA A 3 -7.16 11.61 49.14
CA ALA A 3 -7.01 11.90 47.72
C ALA A 3 -7.67 10.77 46.91
N VAL A 4 -8.59 11.15 46.04
CA VAL A 4 -9.13 10.26 45.01
C VAL A 4 -8.04 10.18 43.93
N ASP A 5 -7.32 9.06 43.91
CA ASP A 5 -6.46 8.70 42.79
C ASP A 5 -7.32 8.58 41.53
N ARG A 6 -7.34 9.65 40.72
CA ARG A 6 -7.75 9.59 39.33
C ARG A 6 -6.59 9.02 38.53
N ALA A 7 -6.31 7.73 38.71
CA ALA A 7 -5.61 6.96 37.69
C ALA A 7 -6.59 6.79 36.52
N GLY A 8 -6.47 7.68 35.53
CA GLY A 8 -7.26 7.62 34.31
C GLY A 8 -7.06 6.27 33.62
N ALA A 9 -8.15 5.53 33.51
CA ALA A 9 -8.28 4.30 32.75
C ALA A 9 -8.28 4.59 31.23
N ASP A 10 -7.20 5.20 30.72
CA ASP A 10 -7.11 5.61 29.31
C ASP A 10 -6.05 4.82 28.53
N GLY A 11 -6.06 3.51 28.70
CA GLY A 11 -5.06 2.67 28.06
C GLY A 11 -5.53 1.24 27.91
N GLY A 12 -6.32 0.97 26.86
CA GLY A 12 -6.56 -0.40 26.41
C GLY A 12 -5.25 -1.18 26.25
N THR A 13 -5.32 -2.51 26.33
CA THR A 13 -4.15 -3.38 26.22
C THR A 13 -3.39 -3.12 24.90
N PRO A 14 -2.08 -3.37 24.83
CA PRO A 14 -1.32 -3.28 23.58
C PRO A 14 -2.01 -3.96 22.39
N ALA A 15 -2.61 -5.13 22.62
CA ALA A 15 -3.38 -5.86 21.63
C ALA A 15 -4.64 -5.11 21.17
N GLN A 16 -5.40 -4.52 22.10
CA GLN A 16 -6.57 -3.69 21.77
C GLN A 16 -6.18 -2.44 20.98
N ARG A 17 -5.04 -1.81 21.30
CA ARG A 17 -4.53 -0.66 20.54
C ARG A 17 -4.11 -1.05 19.12
N ARG A 18 -3.38 -2.17 18.97
CA ARG A 18 -3.04 -2.74 17.66
C ARG A 18 -4.31 -3.02 16.86
N GLN A 19 -5.30 -3.67 17.46
CA GLN A 19 -6.56 -3.97 16.80
C GLN A 19 -7.31 -2.69 16.37
N ALA A 20 -7.34 -1.66 17.21
CA ALA A 20 -7.95 -0.37 16.85
C ALA A 20 -7.23 0.31 15.67
N HIS A 21 -5.90 0.20 15.60
CA HIS A 21 -5.15 0.69 14.44
C HIS A 21 -5.46 -0.10 13.18
N LEU A 22 -5.59 -1.43 13.27
CA LEU A 22 -5.96 -2.27 12.12
C LEU A 22 -7.37 -1.97 11.61
N THR A 23 -8.36 -1.85 12.50
CA THR A 23 -9.73 -1.54 12.08
C THR A 23 -9.83 -0.16 11.43
N LEU A 24 -9.10 0.82 11.96
CA LEU A 24 -9.05 2.15 11.36
C LEU A 24 -8.32 2.14 10.01
N ALA A 25 -7.20 1.42 9.89
CA ALA A 25 -6.48 1.28 8.63
C ALA A 25 -7.34 0.61 7.55
N ASP A 26 -8.09 -0.44 7.92
CA ASP A 26 -9.02 -1.12 7.03
C ASP A 26 -10.15 -0.19 6.56
N PHE A 27 -10.76 0.55 7.49
CA PHE A 27 -11.79 1.53 7.15
C PHE A 27 -11.27 2.61 6.17
N LEU A 28 -10.07 3.15 6.43
CA LEU A 28 -9.47 4.17 5.57
C LEU A 28 -9.10 3.61 4.19
N THR A 29 -8.65 2.35 4.13
CA THR A 29 -8.37 1.65 2.88
C THR A 29 -9.63 1.43 2.06
N ASP A 30 -10.73 1.00 2.68
CA ASP A 30 -12.03 0.87 2.02
C ASP A 30 -12.54 2.22 1.52
N LEU A 31 -12.36 3.28 2.31
CA LEU A 31 -12.73 4.64 1.92
C LEU A 31 -11.90 5.13 0.72
N TYR A 32 -10.60 4.87 0.74
CA TYR A 32 -9.69 5.14 -0.38
C TYR A 32 -10.16 4.40 -1.63
N GLN A 33 -10.42 3.10 -1.54
CA GLN A 33 -10.82 2.26 -2.66
C GLN A 33 -12.12 2.77 -3.30
N ARG A 34 -13.16 2.99 -2.49
CA ARG A 34 -14.44 3.53 -2.97
C ARG A 34 -14.30 4.89 -3.62
N ARG A 35 -13.44 5.75 -3.07
CA ARG A 35 -13.25 7.11 -3.61
C ARG A 35 -12.38 7.10 -4.86
N SER A 36 -11.40 6.21 -4.94
CA SER A 36 -10.58 5.95 -6.13
C SER A 36 -11.46 5.43 -7.27
N GLU A 37 -12.35 4.47 -6.99
CA GLU A 37 -13.33 3.96 -7.96
C GLU A 37 -14.28 5.05 -8.47
N ARG A 38 -14.79 5.92 -7.59
CA ARG A 38 -15.58 7.08 -8.02
C ARG A 38 -14.77 8.04 -8.88
N LEU A 39 -13.51 8.26 -8.53
CA LEU A 39 -12.63 9.14 -9.31
C LEU A 39 -12.28 8.57 -10.68
N ASN A 40 -12.30 7.24 -10.82
CA ASN A 40 -12.11 6.53 -12.08
C ASN A 40 -13.43 6.19 -12.80
N SER A 41 -14.58 6.67 -12.29
CA SER A 41 -15.89 6.37 -12.86
C SER A 41 -16.16 7.16 -14.13
N ASP A 42 -17.12 6.67 -14.94
CA ASP A 42 -17.57 7.33 -16.18
C ASP A 42 -17.99 8.78 -15.99
N GLU A 43 -18.44 9.16 -14.79
CA GLU A 43 -18.82 10.54 -14.48
C GLU A 43 -17.60 11.47 -14.53
N MET A 44 -16.47 11.04 -13.98
CA MET A 44 -15.24 11.83 -14.00
C MET A 44 -14.63 11.91 -15.40
N VAL A 45 -14.78 10.85 -16.20
CA VAL A 45 -14.38 10.87 -17.62
C VAL A 45 -15.22 11.90 -18.37
N ARG A 46 -16.55 11.91 -18.18
CA ARG A 46 -17.43 12.93 -18.76
C ARG A 46 -17.09 14.34 -18.27
N GLN A 47 -16.77 14.51 -16.99
CA GLN A 47 -16.32 15.79 -16.46
C GLN A 47 -15.01 16.24 -17.13
N ALA A 48 -14.03 15.36 -17.30
CA ALA A 48 -12.79 15.67 -18.01
C ALA A 48 -13.04 16.08 -19.48
N GLU A 49 -13.97 15.41 -20.17
CA GLU A 49 -14.39 15.79 -21.53
C GLU A 49 -15.04 17.18 -21.56
N LEU A 50 -15.93 17.49 -20.62
CA LEU A 50 -16.55 18.81 -20.49
C LEU A 50 -15.50 19.90 -20.21
N LEU A 51 -14.49 19.61 -19.38
CA LEU A 51 -13.38 20.53 -19.15
C LEU A 51 -12.58 20.78 -20.42
N GLN A 52 -12.29 19.73 -21.19
CA GLN A 52 -11.60 19.86 -22.46
C GLN A 52 -12.41 20.71 -23.45
N GLN A 53 -13.72 20.51 -23.52
CA GLN A 53 -14.61 21.32 -24.35
C GLN A 53 -14.63 22.79 -23.91
N ARG A 54 -14.70 23.05 -22.60
CA ARG A 54 -14.63 24.42 -22.04
C ARG A 54 -13.29 25.10 -22.33
N LYS A 55 -12.17 24.36 -22.30
CA LYS A 55 -10.85 24.86 -22.68
C LYS A 55 -10.81 25.27 -24.16
N VAL A 56 -11.36 24.44 -25.04
CA VAL A 56 -11.49 24.77 -26.47
C VAL A 56 -12.42 25.97 -26.69
N GLU A 57 -13.57 26.04 -26.01
CA GLU A 57 -14.48 27.20 -26.09
C GLU A 57 -13.76 28.48 -25.67
N LEU A 58 -12.97 28.43 -24.59
CA LEU A 58 -12.19 29.55 -24.11
C LEU A 58 -11.19 30.03 -25.16
N GLU A 59 -10.44 29.11 -25.79
CA GLU A 59 -9.48 29.45 -26.84
C GLU A 59 -10.14 30.10 -28.05
N VAL A 60 -11.27 29.55 -28.52
CA VAL A 60 -12.03 30.10 -29.65
C VAL A 60 -12.50 31.51 -29.31
N ARG A 61 -13.08 31.71 -28.12
CA ARG A 61 -13.57 33.03 -27.69
C ARG A 61 -12.45 34.03 -27.48
N GLN A 62 -11.27 33.59 -27.03
CA GLN A 62 -10.08 34.44 -26.94
C GLN A 62 -9.62 34.91 -28.32
N ARG A 63 -9.56 34.02 -29.32
CA ARG A 63 -9.22 34.41 -30.71
C ARG A 63 -10.26 35.38 -31.29
N GLU A 64 -11.55 35.16 -31.02
CA GLU A 64 -12.60 36.09 -31.43
C GLU A 64 -12.45 37.46 -30.77
N TYR A 65 -12.08 37.50 -29.48
CA TYR A 65 -11.87 38.74 -28.75
C TYR A 65 -10.67 39.54 -29.29
N GLU A 66 -9.58 38.86 -29.67
CA GLU A 66 -8.39 39.48 -30.26
C GLU A 66 -8.67 40.12 -31.64
N GLY A 67 -9.63 39.58 -32.40
CA GLY A 67 -10.03 40.10 -33.71
C GLY A 67 -11.10 41.19 -33.68
N VAL A 68 -11.68 41.51 -32.51
CA VAL A 68 -12.80 42.46 -32.38
C VAL A 68 -12.29 43.84 -31.93
N SER A 69 -12.81 44.89 -32.58
CA SER A 69 -12.53 46.29 -32.23
C SER A 69 -13.12 46.65 -30.85
N GLU A 70 -12.38 47.43 -30.05
CA GLU A 70 -12.80 47.84 -28.68
C GLU A 70 -14.12 48.60 -28.62
N LYS A 71 -14.54 49.25 -29.72
CA LYS A 71 -15.78 50.04 -29.77
C LYS A 71 -17.03 49.20 -30.05
N ASP A 72 -16.86 47.93 -30.43
CA ASP A 72 -17.96 47.01 -30.71
C ASP A 72 -18.60 46.53 -29.39
N PRO A 73 -19.93 46.60 -29.22
CA PRO A 73 -20.61 46.03 -28.04
C PRO A 73 -20.26 44.55 -27.80
N LYS A 74 -19.95 43.78 -28.85
CA LYS A 74 -19.51 42.38 -28.78
C LYS A 74 -18.21 42.20 -27.98
N CYS A 75 -17.33 43.20 -27.95
CA CYS A 75 -16.07 43.16 -27.20
C CYS A 75 -16.32 42.98 -25.70
N ASN A 76 -17.28 43.74 -25.14
CA ASN A 76 -17.63 43.67 -23.73
C ASN A 76 -18.30 42.34 -23.35
N GLU A 77 -19.13 41.80 -24.24
CA GLU A 77 -19.79 40.50 -24.05
C GLU A 77 -18.77 39.36 -24.04
N LEU A 78 -17.86 39.33 -25.04
CA LEU A 78 -16.76 38.36 -25.11
C LEU A 78 -15.86 38.44 -23.88
N ARG A 79 -15.50 39.66 -23.44
CA ARG A 79 -14.70 39.87 -22.22
C ARG A 79 -15.36 39.26 -20.99
N ARG A 80 -16.68 39.47 -20.81
CA ARG A 80 -17.43 38.90 -19.68
C ARG A 80 -17.48 37.37 -19.77
N ARG A 81 -17.78 36.82 -20.96
CA ARG A 81 -17.87 35.36 -21.15
C ARG A 81 -16.53 34.66 -20.95
N ILE A 82 -15.45 35.21 -21.49
CA ILE A 82 -14.07 34.73 -21.25
C ILE A 82 -13.75 34.78 -19.76
N GLY A 83 -14.11 35.87 -19.08
CA GLY A 83 -13.96 35.99 -17.63
C GLY A 83 -14.72 34.91 -16.85
N SER A 84 -15.96 34.59 -17.26
CA SER A 84 -16.76 33.50 -16.67
C SER A 84 -16.10 32.14 -16.89
N LEU A 85 -15.76 31.81 -18.14
CA LEU A 85 -15.15 30.52 -18.51
C LEU A 85 -13.82 30.29 -17.79
N LYS A 86 -12.98 31.32 -17.65
CA LYS A 86 -11.74 31.23 -16.88
C LYS A 86 -11.99 30.94 -15.40
N LYS A 87 -13.02 31.55 -14.80
CA LYS A 87 -13.39 31.27 -13.41
C LYS A 87 -13.94 29.87 -13.23
N GLU A 88 -14.81 29.43 -14.14
CA GLU A 88 -15.36 28.07 -14.16
C GLU A 88 -14.24 27.03 -14.24
N LEU A 89 -13.31 27.17 -15.20
CA LEU A 89 -12.15 26.27 -15.32
C LEU A 89 -11.26 26.29 -14.08
N ALA A 90 -11.03 27.46 -13.47
CA ALA A 90 -10.22 27.56 -12.26
C ALA A 90 -10.89 26.87 -11.05
N LEU A 91 -12.22 26.96 -10.93
CA LEU A 91 -12.99 26.26 -9.90
C LEU A 91 -12.93 24.74 -10.11
N ASP A 92 -13.18 24.29 -11.34
CA ASP A 92 -13.17 22.86 -11.67
C ASP A 92 -11.77 22.23 -11.44
N GLU A 93 -10.69 22.92 -11.83
CA GLU A 93 -9.31 22.47 -11.58
C GLU A 93 -8.96 22.43 -10.09
N ALA A 94 -9.45 23.40 -9.31
CA ALA A 94 -9.26 23.44 -7.86
C ALA A 94 -10.03 22.31 -7.16
N ASP A 95 -11.27 22.05 -7.57
CA ASP A 95 -12.10 20.96 -7.04
C ASP A 95 -11.48 19.60 -7.33
N PHE A 96 -11.02 19.37 -8.57
CA PHE A 96 -10.32 18.14 -8.93
C PHE A 96 -9.05 17.94 -8.11
N LYS A 97 -8.23 19.00 -7.98
CA LYS A 97 -7.03 18.96 -7.14
C LYS A 97 -7.38 18.62 -5.69
N ALA A 98 -8.40 19.26 -5.11
CA ALA A 98 -8.84 18.99 -3.74
C ALA A 98 -9.31 17.54 -3.55
N GLN A 99 -9.95 16.94 -4.56
CA GLN A 99 -10.35 15.55 -4.52
C GLN A 99 -9.15 14.59 -4.52
N VAL A 100 -8.15 14.84 -5.37
CA VAL A 100 -6.91 14.04 -5.45
C VAL A 100 -6.05 14.21 -4.18
N ASP A 101 -5.93 15.43 -3.67
CA ASP A 101 -5.19 15.72 -2.43
C ASP A 101 -5.87 15.03 -1.24
N SER A 102 -7.21 15.04 -1.18
CA SER A 102 -7.97 14.33 -0.16
C SER A 102 -7.80 12.81 -0.23
N LEU A 103 -7.74 12.22 -1.42
CA LEU A 103 -7.41 10.79 -1.60
C LEU A 103 -6.03 10.45 -1.04
N SER A 104 -5.03 11.25 -1.43
CA SER A 104 -3.65 11.07 -1.00
C SER A 104 -3.55 11.16 0.52
N GLY A 105 -4.26 12.10 1.15
CA GLY A 105 -4.36 12.22 2.60
C GLY A 105 -4.92 10.96 3.28
N ILE A 106 -6.05 10.44 2.79
CA ILE A 106 -6.69 9.22 3.35
C ILE A 106 -5.73 8.03 3.28
N LEU A 107 -5.06 7.84 2.14
CA LEU A 107 -4.10 6.75 1.97
C LEU A 107 -2.91 6.91 2.92
N LEU A 108 -2.33 8.10 3.02
CA LEU A 108 -1.23 8.36 3.95
C LEU A 108 -1.61 8.08 5.40
N ASP A 109 -2.83 8.41 5.81
CA ASP A 109 -3.32 8.12 7.15
C ASP A 109 -3.55 6.62 7.38
N ALA A 110 -4.07 5.89 6.38
CA ALA A 110 -4.17 4.42 6.43
C ALA A 110 -2.79 3.78 6.66
N LEU A 111 -1.77 4.23 5.92
CA LEU A 111 -0.41 3.73 6.05
C LEU A 111 0.20 4.03 7.42
N LYS A 112 -0.04 5.21 7.99
CA LYS A 112 0.42 5.52 9.36
C LYS A 112 -0.15 4.54 10.38
N HIS A 113 -1.42 4.14 10.23
CA HIS A 113 -2.05 3.16 11.12
C HIS A 113 -1.57 1.74 10.88
N PHE A 114 -1.35 1.33 9.63
CA PHE A 114 -0.70 0.05 9.33
C PHE A 114 0.70 -0.03 9.94
N ARG A 115 1.50 1.04 9.83
CA ARG A 115 2.81 1.13 10.50
C ARG A 115 2.66 0.96 12.01
N GLN A 116 1.74 1.70 12.62
CA GLN A 116 1.50 1.64 14.07
C GLN A 116 1.06 0.25 14.52
N ALA A 117 0.36 -0.53 13.69
CA ALA A 117 -0.05 -1.88 14.03
C ALA A 117 1.04 -2.93 13.79
N LEU A 118 1.76 -2.82 12.67
CA LEU A 118 2.75 -3.82 12.23
C LEU A 118 4.11 -3.69 12.90
N CYS A 119 4.48 -2.47 13.29
CA CYS A 119 5.68 -2.16 14.06
C CYS A 119 5.45 -2.20 15.57
N PHE A 120 4.20 -2.45 16.03
CA PHE A 120 3.90 -2.67 17.44
C PHE A 120 4.31 -4.09 17.84
N ASP A 121 5.60 -4.30 18.03
CA ASP A 121 6.04 -5.45 18.80
C ASP A 121 5.70 -5.16 20.27
N GLY A 122 4.78 -5.93 20.83
CA GLY A 122 4.46 -5.95 22.26
C GLY A 122 5.63 -6.47 23.10
N LEU A 123 6.84 -5.96 22.91
CA LEU A 123 8.05 -6.31 23.65
C LEU A 123 8.02 -5.70 25.05
N VAL A 124 7.19 -6.31 25.91
CA VAL A 124 7.62 -6.70 27.25
C VAL A 124 7.11 -8.13 27.50
N GLY A 125 7.95 -9.13 27.20
CA GLY A 125 7.88 -10.47 27.80
C GLY A 125 7.36 -11.59 26.90
N GLY A 126 8.27 -12.35 26.27
CA GLY A 126 7.93 -13.63 25.65
C GLY A 126 9.06 -14.15 24.77
N GLY A 127 9.95 -14.96 25.33
CA GLY A 127 11.13 -15.48 24.66
C GLY A 127 10.84 -16.23 23.37
N HIS A 128 11.75 -16.08 22.41
CA HIS A 128 11.87 -16.93 21.23
C HIS A 128 11.99 -18.41 21.66
N ARG A 129 10.86 -19.11 21.78
CA ARG A 129 10.87 -20.57 21.89
C ARG A 129 11.00 -21.12 20.47
N ARG A 130 12.25 -21.38 20.06
CA ARG A 130 12.55 -22.25 18.91
C ARG A 130 11.73 -23.53 19.07
N LYS A 131 10.68 -23.72 18.27
CA LYS A 131 10.06 -25.04 18.10
C LYS A 131 11.07 -25.87 17.32
N THR A 132 11.92 -26.59 18.03
CA THR A 132 12.64 -27.74 17.47
C THR A 132 11.58 -28.76 17.09
N THR A 133 11.33 -28.94 15.80
CA THR A 133 10.61 -30.10 15.30
C THR A 133 11.45 -31.33 15.63
N LYS A 134 11.08 -32.05 16.69
CA LYS A 134 11.55 -33.42 16.91
C LYS A 134 10.87 -34.28 15.84
N ASN A 135 11.56 -34.49 14.73
CA ASN A 135 11.30 -35.63 13.86
C ASN A 135 11.75 -36.88 14.62
N SER A 136 10.81 -37.60 15.23
CA SER A 136 11.01 -38.99 15.61
C SER A 136 9.92 -39.81 14.94
N CYS A 137 10.33 -40.43 13.84
CA CYS A 137 9.59 -41.46 13.14
C CYS A 137 9.58 -42.71 14.03
N GLU A 138 8.42 -43.13 14.54
CA GLU A 138 8.17 -44.55 14.85
C GLU A 138 6.68 -44.82 14.59
N GLY A 139 6.40 -45.81 13.73
CA GLY A 139 5.05 -46.20 13.35
C GLY A 139 4.56 -47.45 14.09
N ARG A 140 3.25 -47.58 14.27
CA ARG A 140 2.41 -48.72 13.82
C ARG A 140 0.93 -48.51 14.21
N PRO A 141 -0.01 -49.24 13.55
CA PRO A 141 -1.43 -48.91 13.45
C PRO A 141 -2.32 -49.72 14.39
N VAL A 142 -3.50 -49.21 14.76
CA VAL A 142 -4.66 -50.04 15.18
C VAL A 142 -5.99 -49.34 14.82
N LEU A 143 -6.96 -50.15 14.40
CA LEU A 143 -8.31 -49.87 13.92
C LEU A 143 -9.34 -49.65 15.06
N ALA A 144 -10.37 -48.84 14.75
CA ALA A 144 -11.80 -48.86 15.14
C ALA A 144 -12.23 -49.13 16.60
N SER A 145 -12.98 -48.18 17.20
CA SER A 145 -14.45 -48.27 17.43
C SER A 145 -14.98 -47.24 18.44
N ASP A 146 -16.03 -46.54 18.02
CA ASP A 146 -17.19 -45.90 18.68
C ASP A 146 -17.20 -45.55 20.19
N SER A 147 -17.50 -44.29 20.50
CA SER A 147 -18.70 -43.89 21.28
C SER A 147 -18.75 -42.37 21.52
N GLU A 148 -19.93 -41.80 21.26
CA GLU A 148 -20.29 -40.39 21.44
C GLU A 148 -20.44 -40.05 22.92
N ALA A 149 -19.87 -38.92 23.38
CA ALA A 149 -20.42 -38.16 24.49
C ALA A 149 -19.88 -36.71 24.54
N LYS A 150 -20.76 -35.79 24.15
CA LYS A 150 -20.91 -34.40 24.64
C LYS A 150 -19.77 -33.42 24.42
N GLU A 151 -19.95 -32.67 23.35
CA GLU A 151 -19.53 -31.29 23.14
C GLU A 151 -19.90 -30.40 24.35
N HIS A 152 -18.88 -29.94 25.05
CA HIS A 152 -18.87 -28.62 25.69
C HIS A 152 -17.76 -27.85 24.98
N GLU A 153 -18.13 -27.13 23.93
CA GLU A 153 -17.24 -26.15 23.32
C GLU A 153 -17.13 -24.95 24.27
N GLU A 154 -16.21 -25.04 25.21
CA GLU A 154 -15.49 -23.85 25.64
C GLU A 154 -14.53 -23.49 24.50
N GLU A 155 -14.97 -22.58 23.62
CA GLU A 155 -14.10 -21.90 22.67
C GLU A 155 -13.12 -21.02 23.46
N ASP A 156 -12.10 -21.64 24.04
CA ASP A 156 -10.88 -20.94 24.44
C ASP A 156 -10.08 -20.74 23.15
N GLY A 157 -10.45 -19.68 22.43
CA GLY A 157 -9.83 -19.22 21.19
C GLY A 157 -8.39 -18.77 21.41
N SER A 158 -7.50 -19.72 21.67
CA SER A 158 -6.05 -19.54 21.64
C SER A 158 -5.53 -19.97 20.27
N GLY A 159 -6.01 -19.29 19.23
CA GLY A 159 -5.40 -19.34 17.91
C GLY A 159 -4.06 -18.61 17.97
N CYS A 160 -2.99 -19.29 17.59
CA CYS A 160 -1.65 -18.71 17.54
C CYS A 160 -1.62 -17.46 16.64
N GLY A 161 -1.41 -16.28 17.23
CA GLY A 161 -1.47 -14.96 16.59
C GLY A 161 -0.34 -14.61 15.62
N ASP A 162 0.13 -15.57 14.81
CA ASP A 162 1.08 -15.31 13.73
C ASP A 162 0.37 -15.02 12.39
N ASP A 163 -0.89 -15.42 12.24
CA ASP A 163 -1.71 -15.15 11.03
C ASP A 163 -2.31 -13.74 11.01
N ASP A 164 -2.41 -13.07 12.16
CA ASP A 164 -3.02 -11.74 12.30
C ASP A 164 -2.21 -10.61 11.63
N ASP A 165 -0.92 -10.84 11.37
CA ASP A 165 -0.02 -9.86 10.74
C ASP A 165 0.03 -10.02 9.21
N LEU A 166 -0.26 -11.21 8.68
CA LEU A 166 -0.19 -11.48 7.24
C LEU A 166 -1.19 -10.62 6.46
N GLY A 167 -2.46 -10.62 6.89
CA GLY A 167 -3.53 -9.88 6.22
C GLY A 167 -3.21 -8.39 6.01
N PRO A 168 -2.83 -7.64 7.06
CA PRO A 168 -2.44 -6.24 6.93
C PRO A 168 -1.21 -6.03 6.04
N ILE A 169 -0.20 -6.91 6.09
CA ILE A 169 0.98 -6.82 5.24
C ILE A 169 0.61 -7.02 3.77
N PHE A 170 -0.22 -8.03 3.45
CA PHE A 170 -0.73 -8.24 2.09
C PHE A 170 -1.44 -7.00 1.56
N LYS A 171 -2.26 -6.34 2.38
CA LYS A 171 -2.97 -5.10 2.01
C LYS A 171 -2.00 -3.96 1.74
N VAL A 172 -1.02 -3.72 2.62
CA VAL A 172 -0.01 -2.66 2.41
C VAL A 172 0.79 -2.90 1.13
N VAL A 173 1.23 -4.14 0.92
CA VAL A 173 1.94 -4.56 -0.29
C VAL A 173 1.04 -4.32 -1.51
N ALA A 174 -0.22 -4.78 -1.50
CA ALA A 174 -1.15 -4.56 -2.60
C ALA A 174 -1.34 -3.06 -2.93
N LEU A 175 -1.50 -2.21 -1.90
CA LEU A 175 -1.57 -0.75 -2.07
C LEU A 175 -0.30 -0.15 -2.67
N TRP A 176 0.87 -0.71 -2.34
CA TRP A 176 2.15 -0.28 -2.88
C TRP A 176 2.40 -0.70 -4.31
N PHE A 177 1.91 -1.89 -4.69
CA PHE A 177 2.01 -2.40 -6.05
C PHE A 177 0.90 -1.87 -6.98
N ASP A 178 -0.07 -1.10 -6.48
CA ASP A 178 -1.08 -0.42 -7.29
C ASP A 178 -0.41 0.62 -8.21
N PRO A 179 -0.59 0.52 -9.55
CA PRO A 179 0.03 1.45 -10.50
C PRO A 179 -0.36 2.92 -10.26
N VAL A 180 -1.56 3.19 -9.72
CA VAL A 180 -2.02 4.55 -9.41
C VAL A 180 -1.15 5.16 -8.32
N ASN A 181 -0.80 4.36 -7.31
CA ASN A 181 -0.02 4.80 -6.16
C ASN A 181 1.48 4.86 -6.45
N ALA A 182 1.99 3.95 -7.28
CA ALA A 182 3.40 3.91 -7.66
C ALA A 182 3.88 5.19 -8.38
N GLY A 183 2.97 5.94 -9.01
CA GLY A 183 3.24 7.23 -9.64
C GLY A 183 3.34 8.41 -8.66
N SER A 184 2.76 8.29 -7.45
CA SER A 184 2.81 9.36 -6.44
C SER A 184 4.08 9.26 -5.60
N LEU A 185 4.99 10.23 -5.76
CA LEU A 185 6.26 10.25 -5.03
C LEU A 185 6.08 10.26 -3.51
N VAL A 186 5.07 10.98 -3.00
CA VAL A 186 4.81 11.11 -1.57
C VAL A 186 4.32 9.79 -0.99
N VAL A 187 3.35 9.15 -1.66
CA VAL A 187 2.77 7.88 -1.22
C VAL A 187 3.81 6.76 -1.32
N ASN A 188 4.56 6.69 -2.42
CA ASN A 188 5.63 5.71 -2.59
C ASN A 188 6.75 5.86 -1.53
N ALA A 189 7.12 7.10 -1.19
CA ALA A 189 8.12 7.34 -0.15
C ALA A 189 7.64 6.87 1.23
N GLU A 190 6.37 7.12 1.60
CA GLU A 190 5.82 6.65 2.88
C GLU A 190 5.62 5.13 2.92
N LEU A 191 5.20 4.51 1.81
CA LEU A 191 5.14 3.06 1.68
C LEU A 191 6.51 2.40 1.80
N ALA A 192 7.51 2.96 1.12
CA ALA A 192 8.89 2.48 1.22
C ALA A 192 9.41 2.56 2.66
N LYS A 193 9.15 3.67 3.37
CA LYS A 193 9.52 3.79 4.79
C LYS A 193 8.86 2.72 5.64
N LEU A 194 7.55 2.56 5.50
CA LEU A 194 6.78 1.59 6.27
C LEU A 194 7.30 0.16 6.04
N VAL A 195 7.49 -0.24 4.78
CA VAL A 195 7.95 -1.59 4.44
C VAL A 195 9.38 -1.85 4.94
N LEU A 196 10.22 -0.82 5.01
CA LEU A 196 11.56 -0.91 5.60
C LEU A 196 11.52 -0.92 7.14
N GLU A 197 10.52 -0.35 7.78
CA GLU A 197 10.38 -0.39 9.25
C GLU A 197 9.84 -1.73 9.75
N ILE A 198 9.03 -2.42 8.93
CA ILE A 198 8.50 -3.75 9.27
C ILE A 198 9.64 -4.76 9.48
N PRO A 199 9.58 -5.61 10.53
CA PRO A 199 10.51 -6.71 10.69
C PRO A 199 10.50 -7.67 9.49
N THR A 200 11.68 -7.98 8.96
CA THR A 200 11.82 -8.72 7.69
C THR A 200 11.18 -10.10 7.71
N TYR A 201 11.13 -10.78 8.87
CA TYR A 201 10.50 -12.10 9.01
C TYR A 201 9.01 -12.10 8.66
N LYS A 202 8.30 -10.97 8.84
CA LYS A 202 6.89 -10.84 8.46
C LYS A 202 6.69 -10.67 6.95
N VAL A 203 7.72 -10.23 6.24
CA VAL A 203 7.72 -10.01 4.79
C VAL A 203 8.17 -11.26 4.02
N VAL A 204 8.84 -12.21 4.68
CA VAL A 204 9.32 -13.47 4.07
C VAL A 204 8.25 -14.22 3.27
N PRO A 205 6.99 -14.36 3.72
CA PRO A 205 5.95 -15.03 2.92
C PRO A 205 5.65 -14.35 1.57
N LEU A 206 6.00 -13.07 1.43
CA LEU A 206 5.73 -12.23 0.26
C LEU A 206 6.96 -11.98 -0.61
N ILE A 207 8.10 -12.55 -0.25
CA ILE A 207 9.37 -12.19 -0.88
C ILE A 207 9.44 -12.59 -2.35
N TYR A 208 8.78 -13.69 -2.75
CA TYR A 208 8.69 -14.10 -4.15
C TYR A 208 7.96 -13.05 -5.00
N GLN A 209 6.82 -12.57 -4.51
CA GLN A 209 6.01 -11.55 -5.18
C GLN A 209 6.79 -10.24 -5.31
N ILE A 210 7.50 -9.85 -4.25
CA ILE A 210 8.34 -8.64 -4.22
C ILE A 210 9.50 -8.77 -5.22
N LEU A 211 10.21 -9.90 -5.23
CA LEU A 211 11.32 -10.17 -6.14
C LEU A 211 10.90 -10.10 -7.61
N SER A 212 9.70 -10.59 -7.94
CA SER A 212 9.17 -10.55 -9.31
C SER A 212 9.01 -9.14 -9.88
N ARG A 213 9.01 -8.12 -9.02
CA ARG A 213 8.76 -6.71 -9.36
C ARG A 213 9.99 -5.82 -9.27
N LEU A 214 11.17 -6.38 -9.01
CA LEU A 214 12.43 -5.65 -8.81
C LEU A 214 12.81 -4.72 -9.98
N GLY A 215 12.47 -5.08 -11.23
CA GLY A 215 12.68 -4.27 -12.43
C GLY A 215 11.42 -3.64 -13.01
N SER A 216 10.37 -3.47 -12.20
CA SER A 216 9.12 -2.83 -12.61
C SER A 216 8.88 -1.53 -11.83
N GLY A 217 8.22 -0.56 -12.45
CA GLY A 217 7.79 0.69 -11.80
C GLY A 217 8.76 1.86 -11.94
N THR A 218 8.64 2.82 -11.03
CA THR A 218 9.50 4.02 -10.96
C THR A 218 10.86 3.68 -10.36
N ARG A 219 11.88 4.51 -10.61
CA ARG A 219 13.24 4.28 -10.11
C ARG A 219 13.28 4.22 -8.57
N GLU A 220 12.51 5.08 -7.92
CA GLU A 220 12.38 5.18 -6.47
C GLU A 220 11.75 3.90 -5.89
N PHE A 221 10.68 3.43 -6.53
CA PHE A 221 10.01 2.19 -6.17
C PHE A 221 10.95 0.99 -6.28
N SER A 222 11.58 0.80 -7.44
CA SER A 222 12.48 -0.33 -7.65
C SER A 222 13.70 -0.29 -6.72
N SER A 223 14.19 0.91 -6.37
CA SER A 223 15.28 1.08 -5.38
C SER A 223 14.85 0.70 -3.96
N ALA A 224 13.62 1.02 -3.55
CA ALA A 224 13.09 0.63 -2.25
C ALA A 224 12.87 -0.89 -2.16
N VAL A 225 12.36 -1.50 -3.22
CA VAL A 225 12.23 -2.96 -3.35
C VAL A 225 13.60 -3.64 -3.27
N GLU A 226 14.61 -3.12 -3.98
CA GLU A 226 15.98 -3.64 -3.93
C GLU A 226 16.55 -3.63 -2.51
N LEU A 227 16.35 -2.53 -1.77
CA LEU A 227 16.82 -2.40 -0.39
C LEU A 227 16.14 -3.38 0.57
N LEU A 228 14.83 -3.58 0.41
CA LEU A 228 14.07 -4.55 1.20
C LEU A 228 14.53 -5.99 0.92
N VAL A 229 14.69 -6.34 -0.35
CA VAL A 229 15.20 -7.66 -0.76
C VAL A 229 16.61 -7.87 -0.21
N PHE A 230 17.49 -6.89 -0.30
CA PHE A 230 18.84 -6.99 0.26
C PHE A 230 18.82 -7.26 1.77
N ARG A 231 17.97 -6.55 2.54
CA ARG A 231 17.82 -6.79 3.99
C ARG A 231 17.29 -8.17 4.30
N THR A 232 16.23 -8.60 3.63
CA THR A 232 15.65 -9.95 3.81
C THR A 232 16.65 -11.06 3.43
N CYS A 233 17.47 -10.89 2.39
CA CYS A 233 18.55 -11.82 2.05
C CYS A 233 19.58 -11.96 3.19
N LYS A 234 19.92 -10.85 3.84
CA LYS A 234 20.89 -10.83 4.95
C LYS A 234 20.32 -11.44 6.24
N GLU A 235 19.07 -11.13 6.56
CA GLU A 235 18.43 -11.57 7.80
C GLU A 235 17.88 -13.00 7.71
N HIS A 236 17.41 -13.42 6.52
CA HIS A 236 16.76 -14.71 6.27
C HIS A 236 17.29 -15.43 5.01
N PRO A 237 18.60 -15.79 4.96
CA PRO A 237 19.23 -16.30 3.74
C PRO A 237 18.56 -17.59 3.22
N HIS A 238 18.21 -18.52 4.11
CA HIS A 238 17.59 -19.79 3.72
C HIS A 238 16.21 -19.62 3.09
N HIS A 239 15.50 -18.53 3.39
CA HIS A 239 14.16 -18.28 2.86
C HIS A 239 14.19 -17.45 1.57
N THR A 240 15.12 -16.48 1.47
CA THR A 240 15.13 -15.52 0.36
C THR A 240 16.13 -15.87 -0.74
N LEU A 241 17.33 -16.38 -0.41
CA LEU A 241 18.36 -16.66 -1.42
C LEU A 241 17.93 -17.73 -2.42
N LEU A 242 17.25 -18.77 -1.95
CA LEU A 242 16.74 -19.83 -2.82
C LEU A 242 15.76 -19.25 -3.86
N GLN A 243 14.90 -18.32 -3.44
CA GLN A 243 13.94 -17.68 -4.34
C GLN A 243 14.63 -16.73 -5.32
N LEU A 244 15.62 -15.97 -4.85
CA LEU A 244 16.44 -15.11 -5.70
C LEU A 244 17.18 -15.91 -6.77
N PHE A 245 17.85 -17.00 -6.39
CA PHE A 245 18.55 -17.87 -7.33
C PHE A 245 17.60 -18.56 -8.31
N ALA A 246 16.42 -18.98 -7.83
CA ALA A 246 15.40 -19.58 -8.70
C ALA A 246 14.90 -18.59 -9.77
N LEU A 247 14.65 -17.33 -9.39
CA LEU A 247 14.22 -16.30 -10.34
C LEU A 247 15.34 -15.86 -11.29
N ARG A 248 16.58 -15.81 -10.80
CA ARG A 248 17.78 -15.46 -11.58
C ARG A 248 18.08 -16.47 -12.68
N HIS A 249 18.01 -17.76 -12.35
CA HIS A 249 18.33 -18.87 -13.25
C HIS A 249 17.10 -19.39 -14.01
N GLY A 250 15.91 -18.90 -13.69
CA GLY A 250 14.70 -19.15 -14.45
C GLY A 250 14.82 -18.59 -15.87
N LYS A 251 14.37 -19.35 -16.87
CA LYS A 251 14.34 -18.89 -18.27
C LYS A 251 13.37 -17.71 -18.40
N THR A 252 13.89 -16.48 -18.41
CA THR A 252 13.09 -15.28 -18.63
C THR A 252 12.66 -15.18 -20.09
N LEU A 253 11.36 -15.01 -20.33
CA LEU A 253 10.81 -14.64 -21.63
C LEU A 253 11.39 -13.28 -22.07
N ASN A 254 11.67 -13.12 -23.37
CA ASN A 254 12.39 -11.99 -23.98
C ASN A 254 11.64 -10.63 -23.89
N SER A 255 11.39 -10.11 -22.69
CA SER A 255 10.79 -8.80 -22.45
C SER A 255 11.82 -7.82 -21.89
N ALA A 256 11.74 -6.55 -22.29
CA ALA A 256 12.63 -5.48 -21.80
C ALA A 256 12.57 -5.35 -20.27
N ALA A 257 11.37 -5.44 -19.69
CA ALA A 257 11.17 -5.42 -18.25
C ALA A 257 11.81 -6.63 -17.55
N ALA A 258 11.74 -7.81 -18.15
CA ALA A 258 12.38 -9.02 -17.61
C ALA A 258 13.91 -8.88 -17.59
N ARG A 259 14.48 -8.20 -18.59
CA ARG A 259 15.92 -7.92 -18.65
C ARG A 259 16.38 -6.94 -17.57
N GLU A 260 15.58 -5.92 -17.26
CA GLU A 260 15.88 -5.01 -16.16
C GLU A 260 15.84 -5.73 -14.80
N THR A 261 14.78 -6.51 -14.55
CA THR A 261 14.67 -7.34 -13.35
C THR A 261 15.87 -8.28 -13.22
N TYR A 262 16.26 -8.93 -14.32
CA TYR A 262 17.43 -9.81 -14.38
C TYR A 262 18.72 -9.10 -14.00
N ASN A 263 18.98 -7.92 -14.55
CA ASN A 263 20.19 -7.14 -14.25
C ASN A 263 20.24 -6.71 -12.78
N ARG A 264 19.11 -6.26 -12.21
CA ARG A 264 19.03 -5.87 -10.80
C ARG A 264 19.20 -7.07 -9.87
N MET A 265 18.64 -8.23 -10.21
CA MET A 265 18.85 -9.47 -9.46
C MET A 265 20.33 -9.89 -9.47
N ALA A 266 21.03 -9.75 -10.60
CA ALA A 266 22.48 -10.03 -10.69
C ALA A 266 23.28 -9.11 -9.77
N HIS A 267 22.95 -7.82 -9.78
CA HIS A 267 23.62 -6.84 -8.93
C HIS A 267 23.37 -7.10 -7.43
N LEU A 268 22.14 -7.51 -7.08
CA LEU A 268 21.82 -7.93 -5.71
C LEU A 268 22.58 -9.18 -5.30
N GLU A 269 22.68 -10.18 -6.17
CA GLU A 269 23.43 -11.40 -5.91
C GLU A 269 24.90 -11.09 -5.61
N GLU A 270 25.55 -10.26 -6.42
CA GLU A 270 26.93 -9.80 -6.20
C GLU A 270 27.07 -9.05 -4.86
N LYS A 271 26.15 -8.13 -4.57
CA LYS A 271 26.12 -7.40 -3.28
C LYS A 271 25.98 -8.32 -2.09
N VAL A 272 25.15 -9.36 -2.19
CA VAL A 272 24.92 -10.30 -1.09
C VAL A 272 26.11 -11.26 -0.92
N GLN A 273 26.79 -11.65 -2.01
CA GLN A 273 28.03 -12.43 -1.93
C GLN A 273 29.20 -11.63 -1.35
N ALA A 274 29.21 -10.31 -1.56
CA ALA A 274 30.26 -9.42 -1.06
C ALA A 274 30.07 -8.96 0.40
N ALA A 275 28.87 -9.13 0.97
CA ALA A 275 28.50 -8.68 2.32
C ALA A 275 28.66 -9.76 3.39
#